data_AF-A0A183LNX9-F1
#
_entry.id   AF-A0A183LNX9-F1
#
_cell.length_a   1.000
_cell.length_b   1.000
_cell.length_c   1.000
_cell.angle_alpha   90.00
_cell.angle_beta   90.00
_cell.angle_gamma   90.00
#
_symmetry.space_group_name_H-M   'P 1'
#
loop_
_entity.id
_entity.type
_entity.pdbx_description
1 polymer ?
#
loop_
_entity_poly.entity_id
_entity_poly.type
_entity_poly.pdbx_seq_one_letter_code
_entity_poly.pdbx_strand_id
1 'polypeptide(L)'
;MVKTTTGTRLDMRGRCSAGQKVLASLIIRLALAEVFCLHCGVLALDEPTTNLDRENIESLAYALVDNICMYIRNYQTNQSILWVTDNSGIDYMNKYNK
;
A
#
# COMPACT_ATOMS: atom_id res chain seq x y z
N MET A 1 -9.57 -3.94 11.22
CA MET A 1 -9.74 -5.24 11.88
C MET A 1 -8.80 -6.26 11.22
N VAL A 2 -8.22 -7.21 11.97
CA VAL A 2 -7.45 -8.34 11.42
C VAL A 2 -8.34 -9.59 11.42
N LYS A 3 -8.28 -10.40 10.36
CA LYS A 3 -9.01 -11.68 10.28
C LYS A 3 -8.10 -12.80 10.79
N THR A 4 -8.57 -13.57 11.77
CA THR A 4 -7.87 -14.78 12.23
C THR A 4 -8.10 -15.95 11.28
N THR A 5 -7.28 -16.99 11.39
CA THR A 5 -7.49 -18.29 10.71
C THR A 5 -8.85 -18.91 11.02
N THR A 6 -9.44 -18.57 12.17
CA THR A 6 -10.79 -18.98 12.58
C THR A 6 -11.90 -18.10 11.98
N GLY A 7 -11.57 -17.12 11.14
CA GLY A 7 -12.54 -16.20 10.51
C GLY A 7 -13.06 -15.09 11.42
N THR A 8 -12.62 -15.02 12.66
CA THR A 8 -13.01 -14.01 13.64
C THR A 8 -12.36 -12.66 13.30
N ARG A 9 -13.13 -11.57 13.40
CA ARG A 9 -12.60 -10.21 13.22
C ARG A 9 -12.10 -9.68 14.56
N LEU A 10 -10.85 -9.28 14.61
CA LEU A 10 -10.22 -8.70 15.80
C LEU A 10 -9.81 -7.24 15.56
N ASP A 11 -9.71 -6.49 16.65
CA ASP A 11 -9.10 -5.16 16.62
C ASP A 11 -7.63 -5.26 16.13
N MET A 12 -7.20 -4.30 15.32
CA MET A 12 -5.83 -4.22 14.83
C MET A 12 -4.86 -3.80 15.92
N ARG A 13 -5.31 -3.06 16.95
CA ARG A 13 -4.44 -2.53 18.00
C ARG A 13 -3.65 -3.64 18.70
N GLY A 14 -2.32 -3.61 18.54
CA GLY A 14 -1.40 -4.59 19.13
C GLY A 14 -1.46 -6.00 18.51
N ARG A 15 -2.19 -6.20 17.41
CA ARG A 15 -2.44 -7.53 16.81
C ARG A 15 -2.12 -7.60 15.30
N CYS A 16 -1.83 -6.46 14.66
CA CYS A 16 -1.42 -6.41 13.26
C CYS A 16 0.11 -6.41 13.10
N SER A 17 0.59 -7.08 12.04
CA SER A 17 2.00 -7.06 11.64
C SER A 17 2.44 -5.67 11.17
N ALA A 18 3.76 -5.44 11.06
CA ALA A 18 4.30 -4.19 10.53
C ALA A 18 3.76 -3.90 9.13
N GLY A 19 3.78 -4.88 8.22
CA GLY A 19 3.22 -4.75 6.87
C GLY A 19 1.72 -4.42 6.86
N GLN A 20 0.92 -5.05 7.73
CA GLN A 20 -0.52 -4.75 7.85
C GLN A 20 -0.80 -3.33 8.34
N LYS A 21 0.04 -2.80 9.24
CA LYS A 21 -0.07 -1.40 9.70
C LYS A 21 0.25 -0.42 8.58
N VAL A 22 1.32 -0.67 7.83
CA VAL A 22 1.73 0.17 6.69
C VAL A 22 0.63 0.17 5.63
N LEU A 23 0.15 -1.01 5.23
CA LEU A 23 -0.90 -1.14 4.23
C LEU A 23 -2.19 -0.44 4.65
N ALA A 24 -2.65 -0.66 5.89
CA ALA A 24 -3.86 0.00 6.39
C ALA A 24 -3.71 1.51 6.49
N SER A 25 -2.55 2.01 6.93
CA SER A 25 -2.25 3.45 6.92
C SER A 25 -2.30 4.03 5.52
N LEU A 26 -1.79 3.29 4.53
CA LEU A 26 -1.78 3.73 3.14
C LEU A 26 -3.18 3.79 2.53
N ILE A 27 -3.99 2.74 2.74
CA ILE A 27 -5.38 2.68 2.26
C ILE A 27 -6.19 3.84 2.86
N ILE A 28 -6.03 4.11 4.15
CA ILE A 28 -6.70 5.24 4.81
C ILE A 28 -6.25 6.57 4.20
N ARG A 29 -4.94 6.77 3.97
CA ARG A 29 -4.43 7.99 3.33
C ARG A 29 -4.96 8.16 1.90
N LEU A 30 -5.04 7.09 1.13
CA LEU A 30 -5.61 7.10 -0.22
C LEU A 30 -7.10 7.45 -0.23
N ALA A 31 -7.88 6.81 0.65
CA ALA A 31 -9.32 7.09 0.78
C ALA A 31 -9.57 8.54 1.24
N LEU A 32 -8.75 9.06 2.17
CA LEU A 32 -8.83 10.46 2.58
C LEU A 32 -8.44 11.41 1.45
N ALA A 33 -7.38 11.10 0.70
CA ALA A 33 -6.99 11.89 -0.46
C ALA A 33 -8.08 11.92 -1.53
N GLU A 34 -8.77 10.80 -1.77
CA GLU A 34 -9.91 10.73 -2.69
C GLU A 34 -11.12 11.56 -2.22
N VAL A 35 -11.47 11.47 -0.93
CA VAL A 35 -12.63 12.18 -0.37
C VAL A 35 -12.38 13.69 -0.27
N PHE A 36 -11.18 14.11 0.13
CA PHE A 36 -10.87 15.51 0.41
C PHE A 36 -10.20 16.24 -0.75
N CYS A 37 -9.51 15.54 -1.65
CA CYS A 37 -8.88 16.17 -2.80
C CYS A 37 -9.64 15.79 -4.07
N LEU A 38 -10.54 16.67 -4.50
CA LEU A 38 -11.11 16.65 -5.85
C LEU A 38 -9.95 16.63 -6.85
N HIS A 39 -9.68 15.47 -7.46
CA HIS A 39 -8.61 15.27 -8.45
C HIS A 39 -7.16 15.39 -7.93
N CYS A 40 -6.82 14.91 -6.72
CA CYS A 40 -5.40 14.69 -6.43
C CYS A 40 -4.90 13.46 -7.20
N GLY A 41 -4.31 13.73 -8.36
CA GLY A 41 -3.80 12.73 -9.29
C GLY A 41 -2.40 12.22 -8.95
N VAL A 42 -1.85 12.49 -7.76
CA VAL A 42 -0.49 12.06 -7.40
C VAL A 42 -0.43 11.58 -5.95
N LEU A 43 -0.12 10.30 -5.75
CA LEU A 43 0.23 9.75 -4.44
C LEU A 43 1.75 9.62 -4.34
N ALA A 44 2.41 10.46 -3.54
CA ALA A 44 3.84 10.33 -3.26
C ALA A 44 4.07 9.44 -2.03
N LEU A 45 4.83 8.34 -2.18
CA LEU A 45 5.34 7.54 -1.06
C LEU A 45 6.83 7.80 -0.91
N ASP A 46 7.22 8.42 0.20
CA ASP A 46 8.62 8.69 0.52
C ASP A 46 9.17 7.60 1.44
N GLU A 47 10.15 6.85 0.94
CA GLU A 47 10.87 5.75 1.59
C GLU A 47 9.98 4.71 2.31
N PRO A 48 8.99 4.11 1.61
CA PRO A 48 8.02 3.19 2.21
C PRO A 48 8.64 1.87 2.71
N THR A 49 9.88 1.57 2.33
CA THR A 49 10.64 0.38 2.72
C THR A 49 11.48 0.58 3.99
N THR A 50 11.53 1.80 4.55
CA THR A 50 12.34 2.11 5.73
C THR A 50 11.94 1.25 6.94
N ASN A 51 12.92 0.62 7.58
CA ASN A 51 12.75 -0.31 8.71
C ASN A 51 11.94 -1.58 8.40
N LEU A 52 11.80 -1.95 7.12
CA LEU A 52 11.24 -3.25 6.72
C LEU A 52 12.33 -4.23 6.34
N ASP A 53 12.14 -5.48 6.73
CA ASP A 53 12.88 -6.64 6.26
C ASP A 53 12.41 -7.05 4.85
N ARG A 54 13.23 -7.82 4.14
CA ARG A 54 13.00 -8.19 2.73
C ARG A 54 11.63 -8.83 2.48
N GLU A 55 11.17 -9.69 3.37
CA GLU A 55 9.86 -10.34 3.27
C GLU A 55 8.70 -9.34 3.35
N ASN A 56 8.83 -8.33 4.21
CA ASN A 56 7.84 -7.26 4.33
C ASN A 56 7.93 -6.27 3.18
N ILE A 57 9.12 -6.03 2.60
CA ILE A 57 9.28 -5.22 1.37
C ILE A 57 8.57 -5.90 0.20
N GLU A 58 8.76 -7.20 0.00
CA GLU A 58 8.09 -7.95 -1.09
C GLU A 58 6.57 -7.99 -0.86
N SER A 59 6.12 -8.23 0.37
CA SER A 59 4.70 -8.19 0.73
C SER A 59 4.08 -6.82 0.51
N LEU A 60 4.82 -5.75 0.81
CA LEU A 60 4.38 -4.37 0.60
C LEU A 60 4.28 -4.05 -0.89
N ALA A 61 5.30 -4.40 -1.69
CA ALA A 61 5.31 -4.22 -3.13
C ALA A 61 4.16 -4.98 -3.81
N TYR A 62 3.93 -6.24 -3.43
CA TYR A 62 2.80 -7.03 -3.93
C TYR A 62 1.46 -6.39 -3.58
N ALA A 63 1.23 -6.05 -2.30
CA ALA A 63 -0.04 -5.48 -1.87
C ALA A 63 -0.34 -4.15 -2.55
N LEU A 64 0.68 -3.35 -2.79
CA LEU A 64 0.59 -2.08 -3.47
C LEU A 64 0.27 -2.19 -4.97
N VAL A 65 0.98 -3.04 -5.71
CA VAL A 65 0.70 -3.22 -7.15
C VAL A 65 -0.65 -3.91 -7.36
N ASP A 66 -0.90 -4.99 -6.64
CA ASP A 66 -2.07 -5.84 -6.87
C ASP A 66 -3.37 -5.17 -6.39
N ASN A 67 -3.34 -4.48 -5.24
CA ASN A 67 -4.56 -3.87 -4.68
C ASN A 67 -4.67 -2.40 -5.05
N ILE A 68 -3.61 -1.61 -4.85
CA ILE A 68 -3.70 -0.15 -4.96
C ILE A 68 -3.57 0.30 -6.41
N CYS A 69 -2.56 -0.15 -7.16
CA CYS A 69 -2.46 0.21 -8.58
C CYS A 69 -3.66 -0.32 -9.37
N MET A 70 -4.14 -1.53 -9.07
CA MET A 70 -5.35 -2.06 -9.71
C MET A 70 -6.60 -1.26 -9.35
N TYR A 71 -6.79 -0.88 -8.08
CA TYR A 71 -7.91 -0.05 -7.66
C TYR A 71 -7.88 1.32 -8.37
N ILE A 72 -6.72 1.97 -8.39
CA ILE A 72 -6.54 3.25 -9.07
C ILE A 72 -6.83 3.11 -10.57
N ARG A 73 -6.25 2.12 -11.26
CA ARG A 73 -6.47 1.89 -12.70
C ARG A 73 -7.94 1.64 -13.05
N ASN A 74 -8.69 0.92 -12.21
CA ASN A 74 -10.09 0.56 -12.50
C ASN A 74 -11.09 1.67 -12.15
N TYR A 75 -10.80 2.50 -11.16
CA TYR A 75 -11.77 3.47 -10.63
C TYR A 75 -11.41 4.94 -10.89
N GLN A 76 -10.15 5.26 -11.15
CA GLN A 76 -9.65 6.64 -11.22
C GLN A 76 -8.80 6.85 -12.50
N THR A 77 -9.33 7.58 -13.48
CA THR A 77 -8.65 7.81 -14.77
C THR A 77 -7.47 8.78 -14.70
N ASN A 78 -7.30 9.51 -13.58
CA ASN A 78 -6.32 10.60 -13.44
C ASN A 78 -5.40 10.45 -12.22
N GLN A 79 -5.31 9.29 -11.58
CA GLN A 79 -4.39 9.07 -10.44
C GLN A 79 -3.11 8.36 -10.87
N SER A 80 -1.99 9.04 -10.64
CA SER A 80 -0.63 8.55 -10.74
C SER A 80 -0.09 8.28 -9.34
N ILE A 81 0.72 7.25 -9.20
CA ILE A 81 1.44 6.96 -7.96
C ILE A 81 2.91 7.27 -8.21
N LEU A 82 3.49 8.14 -7.38
CA LEU A 82 4.91 8.43 -7.34
C LEU A 82 5.53 7.70 -6.15
N TRP A 83 6.43 6.76 -6.39
CA TRP A 83 7.20 6.12 -5.33
C TRP A 83 8.64 6.58 -5.34
N VAL A 84 9.10 6.99 -4.18
CA VAL A 84 10.50 7.28 -3.89
C VAL A 84 10.95 6.22 -2.89
N THR A 85 11.84 5.33 -3.32
CA THR A 85 12.35 4.21 -2.54
C THR A 85 13.77 3.90 -2.97
N ASP A 86 14.50 3.17 -2.12
CA ASP A 86 15.79 2.57 -2.47
C ASP A 86 15.72 1.59 -3.69
N ASN A 87 16.88 1.25 -4.26
CA ASN A 87 16.96 0.37 -5.44
C ASN A 87 16.26 -0.98 -5.24
N SER A 88 16.24 -1.52 -4.02
CA SER A 88 15.54 -2.78 -3.73
C SER A 88 14.04 -2.65 -3.97
N GLY A 89 13.40 -1.58 -3.51
CA GLY A 89 11.97 -1.37 -3.73
C GLY A 89 11.58 -1.26 -5.21
N ILE A 90 12.45 -0.66 -6.03
CA ILE A 90 12.23 -0.50 -7.47
C ILE A 90 12.19 -1.86 -8.18
N ASP A 91 13.11 -2.76 -7.86
CA ASP A 91 13.17 -4.09 -8.49
C ASP A 91 11.90 -4.91 -8.21
N TYR A 92 11.40 -4.89 -6.97
CA TYR A 92 10.15 -5.56 -6.63
C TYR A 92 8.96 -4.95 -7.37
N MET A 93 8.91 -3.63 -7.52
CA MET A 93 7.83 -2.99 -8.26
C MET A 93 7.82 -3.35 -9.74
N ASN A 94 8.98 -3.33 -10.39
CA ASN A 94 9.10 -3.72 -11.79
C ASN A 94 8.72 -5.19 -12.01
N LYS A 95 8.99 -6.06 -11.03
CA LYS A 95 8.58 -7.47 -11.08
C LYS A 95 7.05 -7.65 -11.15
N TYR A 96 6.28 -6.79 -10.48
CA TYR A 96 4.82 -6.92 -10.40
C TYR A 96 4.05 -5.99 -11.35
N ASN A 97 4.68 -4.96 -11.92
CA ASN A 97 4.03 -3.98 -12.81
C ASN A 97 3.86 -4.45 -14.28
N LYS A 98 3.49 -5.73 -14.48
CA LYS A 98 3.16 -6.26 -15.82
C LYS A 98 1.87 -5.69 -16.39
#